data_AF-K6ZJ99-F1
#
_entry.id   AF-K6ZJ99-F1
#
_cell.length_a   1.000
_cell.length_b   1.000
_cell.length_c   1.000
_cell.angle_alpha   90.00
_cell.angle_beta   90.00
_cell.angle_gamma   90.00
#
_symmetry.space_group_name_H-M   'P 1'
#
loop_
_entity.id
_entity.type
_entity.pdbx_description
1 polymer ?
#
loop_
_entity_poly.entity_id
_entity_poly.type
_entity_poly.pdbx_seq_one_letter_code
_entity_poly.pdbx_strand_id
1 'polypeptide(L)' 'MSCLTRKLQEKLIRYLQRHSDIISDGNPEKVRCELMNRGLCPSDVTIDQIMAIIRGAQGV' A
#
# COMPACT_ATOMS: atom_id res chain seq x y z
N MET A 1 -17.37 -0.01 -2.05
CA MET A 1 -16.21 0.70 -2.62
C MET A 1 -15.70 1.70 -1.58
N SER A 2 -14.71 1.29 -0.79
CA SER A 2 -14.04 2.18 0.17
C SER A 2 -12.99 2.98 -0.61
N CYS A 3 -13.28 4.23 -0.98
CA CYS A 3 -12.30 5.06 -1.69
C CYS A 3 -11.26 5.55 -0.67
N LEU A 4 -10.04 5.01 -0.75
CA LEU A 4 -8.88 5.59 -0.07
C LEU A 4 -8.78 7.07 -0.43
N THR A 5 -8.70 7.94 0.56
CA THR A 5 -8.50 9.37 0.28
C THR A 5 -7.16 9.55 -0.44
N ARG A 6 -7.10 10.43 -1.45
CA ARG A 6 -5.87 10.72 -2.21
C ARG A 6 -4.67 11.01 -1.29
N LYS A 7 -4.92 11.68 -0.17
CA LYS A 7 -3.92 11.99 0.86
C LYS A 7 -3.38 10.75 1.57
N LEU A 8 -4.23 9.76 1.86
CA LEU A 8 -3.80 8.50 2.47
C LEU A 8 -3.00 7.68 1.45
N GLN A 9 -3.44 7.62 0.20
CA GLN A 9 -2.71 6.95 -0.88
C GLN A 9 -1.29 7.51 -1.06
N GLU A 10 -1.12 8.84 -1.14
CA GLU A 10 0.20 9.47 -1.24
C GLU A 10 1.09 9.22 -0.02
N LYS A 11 0.50 9.15 1.19
CA LYS A 11 1.25 8.81 2.41
C LYS A 11 1.72 7.36 2.37
N LEU A 12 0.89 6.43 1.91
CA LEU A 12 1.23 5.02 1.77
C LEU A 12 2.32 4.81 0.71
N ILE A 13 2.25 5.52 -0.41
CA ILE A 13 3.29 5.51 -1.45
C ILE A 13 4.63 5.96 -0.84
N ARG A 14 4.67 7.12 -0.18
CA ARG A 14 5.88 7.64 0.47
C ARG A 14 6.40 6.72 1.57
N TYR A 15 5.50 6.06 2.28
CA TYR A 15 5.85 5.10 3.31
C TYR A 15 6.54 3.87 2.69
N LEU A 16 5.94 3.26 1.67
CA LEU A 16 6.54 2.09 1.00
C LEU A 16 7.83 2.42 0.24
N GLN A 17 7.98 3.66 -0.26
CA GLN A 17 9.25 4.12 -0.83
C GLN A 17 10.39 4.13 0.21
N ARG A 18 10.09 4.44 1.47
CA ARG A 18 11.07 4.39 2.58
C ARG A 18 11.30 2.98 3.11
N HIS A 19 10.37 2.07 2.85
CA HIS A 19 10.40 0.67 3.24
C HIS A 19 10.37 -0.23 2.00
N SER A 20 11.38 -0.04 1.13
CA SER A 20 11.49 -0.74 -0.15
C SER A 20 11.61 -2.25 0.01
N ASP A 21 12.05 -2.72 1.18
CA ASP A 21 12.07 -4.12 1.60
C ASP A 21 10.67 -4.76 1.55
N ILE A 22 9.62 -4.02 1.92
CA ILE A 22 8.23 -4.50 1.96
C ILE A 22 7.68 -4.75 0.53
N ILE A 23 8.07 -3.91 -0.43
CA ILE A 23 7.63 -4.00 -1.83
C ILE A 23 8.60 -4.77 -2.73
N SER A 24 9.75 -5.21 -2.20
CA SER A 24 10.78 -5.91 -2.97
C SER A 24 10.30 -7.24 -3.54
N ASP A 25 9.34 -7.90 -2.88
CA ASP A 25 8.74 -9.17 -3.35
C ASP A 25 7.61 -8.94 -4.36
N GLY A 26 7.18 -7.68 -4.57
CA GLY A 26 6.09 -7.32 -5.47
C GLY A 26 4.72 -7.92 -5.12
N ASN A 27 4.61 -8.63 -3.99
CA ASN A 27 3.41 -9.37 -3.61
C ASN A 27 2.40 -8.45 -2.89
N PRO A 28 1.25 -8.13 -3.51
CA PRO A 28 0.26 -7.22 -2.93
C PRO A 28 -0.35 -7.73 -1.62
N GLU A 29 -0.51 -9.05 -1.43
CA GLU A 29 -1.05 -9.58 -0.18
C GLU A 29 -0.07 -9.41 0.98
N LYS A 30 1.24 -9.57 0.74
CA LYS A 30 2.25 -9.30 1.79
C LYS A 30 2.24 -7.84 2.20
N VAL A 31 2.21 -6.92 1.23
CA VAL A 31 2.12 -5.48 1.49
C VAL A 31 0.84 -5.16 2.26
N ARG A 32 -0.29 -5.77 1.88
CA ARG A 32 -1.56 -5.60 2.59
C ARG A 32 -1.47 -6.05 4.04
N CYS A 33 -0.97 -7.26 4.30
CA CYS A 33 -0.77 -7.78 5.66
C CYS A 33 0.14 -6.88 6.51
N GLU A 34 1.23 -6.38 5.94
CA GLU A 34 2.16 -5.49 6.66
C GLU A 34 1.52 -4.14 7.00
N LEU A 35 0.74 -3.58 6.07
CA LEU A 35 -0.04 -2.38 6.33
C LEU A 35 -1.09 -2.61 7.42
N MET A 36 -1.76 -3.77 7.43
CA MET A 36 -2.69 -4.15 8.49
C MET A 36 -2.01 -4.29 9.85
N ASN A 37 -0.85 -4.95 9.90
CA ASN A 37 -0.05 -5.11 11.13
C ASN A 37 0.37 -3.75 11.73
N ARG A 38 0.44 -2.71 10.90
CA ARG A 38 0.75 -1.33 11.30
C ARG A 38 -0.48 -0.49 11.64
N GLY A 39 -1.67 -1.09 11.60
CA GLY A 39 -2.91 -0.46 12.06
C GLY A 39 -3.84 0.03 10.94
N LEU A 40 -3.58 -0.29 9.66
CA LEU A 40 -4.59 -0.09 8.63
C LEU A 40 -5.71 -1.12 8.73
N CYS A 41 -6.95 -0.66 8.64
CA CYS A 41 -8.07 -1.58 8.64
C CYS A 41 -8.13 -2.36 7.30
N PRO A 42 -8.30 -3.69 7.31
CA PRO A 42 -8.51 -4.48 6.10
C PRO A 42 -9.69 -3.98 5.24
N SER A 43 -10.69 -3.37 5.87
CA SER A 43 -11.89 -2.83 5.21
C SER A 43 -11.63 -1.52 4.46
N ASP A 44 -10.55 -0.82 4.80
CA ASP A 44 -10.21 0.49 4.25
C ASP A 44 -9.37 0.39 2.97
N VAL A 45 -8.79 -0.78 2.69
CA VAL A 45 -7.85 -0.96 1.58
C VAL A 45 -8.11 -2.25 0.81
N THR A 46 -8.48 -2.11 -0.47
CA THR A 46 -8.64 -3.23 -1.39
C THR A 46 -7.31 -3.63 -2.04
N ILE A 47 -7.25 -4.85 -2.58
CA ILE A 47 -6.07 -5.34 -3.31
C ILE A 47 -5.75 -4.43 -4.52
N ASP A 48 -6.74 -3.94 -5.25
CA ASP A 48 -6.52 -3.02 -6.37
C ASP A 48 -5.85 -1.71 -5.93
N GLN A 49 -6.24 -1.19 -4.76
CA GLN A 49 -5.63 0.01 -4.19
C GLN A 49 -4.19 -0.27 -3.74
N ILE A 50 -3.92 -1.43 -3.15
CA ILE A 50 -2.56 -1.86 -2.83
C ILE A 50 -1.71 -1.90 -4.11
N MET A 51 -2.21 -2.50 -5.19
CA MET A 51 -1.50 -2.56 -6.47
C MET A 51 -1.19 -1.17 -7.01
N ALA A 52 -2.13 -0.23 -6.95
CA ALA A 52 -1.91 1.15 -7.37
C ALA A 52 -0.85 1.86 -6.50
N ILE A 53 -0.86 1.62 -5.19
CA ILE A 53 0.14 2.16 -4.26
C ILE A 53 1.53 1.57 -4.54
N ILE A 54 1.63 0.26 -4.77
CA ILE A 54 2.90 -0.43 -5.08
C ILE A 54 3.49 0.13 -6.37
N ARG A 55 2.70 0.25 -7.44
CA ARG A 55 3.15 0.85 -8.71
C ARG A 55 3.68 2.26 -8.53
N GLY A 56 2.92 3.10 -7.81
CA GLY A 56 3.34 4.47 -7.49
C GLY A 56 4.61 4.53 -6.63
N ALA A 57 4.84 3.54 -5.75
CA ALA A 57 6.04 3.46 -4.92
C ALA A 57 7.27 2.96 -5.71
N GLN A 58 7.07 2.05 -6.67
CA GLN A 58 8.13 1.52 -7.55
C GLN A 58 8.54 2.51 -8.65
N GLY A 59 7.81 3.62 -8.83
CA GLY A 59 8.13 4.65 -9.82
C GLY A 59 7.85 4.21 -11.27
N VAL A 60 6.92 3.26 -11.46
CA VAL A 60 6.49 2.73 -12.76
C VAL A 60 5.13 3.29 -13.15
#